data_AF-A0A7W9RYW3-F1
#
_entry.id   AF-A0A7W9RYW3-F1
#
_cell.length_a   1.000
_cell.length_b   1.000
_cell.length_c   1.000
_cell.angle_alpha   90.00
_cell.angle_beta   90.00
_cell.angle_gamma   90.00
#
_symmetry.space_group_name_H-M   'P 1'
#
loop_
_entity.id
_entity.type
_entity.pdbx_description
1 polymer ?
#
loop_
_entity_poly.entity_id
_entity_poly.type
_entity_poly.pdbx_seq_one_letter_code
_entity_poly.pdbx_strand_id
1 'polypeptide(L)'
;MSEISIQAAFQTRQPLLPIEIERAFIDELGQSFSKIAISEKRGVKRIKGRIIPRIYAPVVSFTGVLEAETKDNKGRLQFTGRTHTNGWFWSMLLFLLLLFFPLVIILIIVYWQQTKKAVAGFEKARDRVQFKLNDW
;
A
#
# COMPACT_ATOMS: atom_id res chain seq x y z
N MET A 1 5.21 3.81 7.02
CA MET A 1 5.72 2.61 7.69
C MET A 1 4.61 2.08 8.57
N SER A 2 4.39 0.77 8.60
CA SER A 2 3.39 0.17 9.48
C SER A 2 4.06 -0.87 10.35
N GLU A 3 3.66 -0.94 11.62
CA GLU A 3 4.13 -1.96 12.55
C GLU A 3 3.31 -3.23 12.38
N ILE A 4 3.98 -4.39 12.44
CA ILE A 4 3.37 -5.71 12.44
C ILE A 4 3.75 -6.37 13.74
N SER A 5 2.75 -6.81 14.51
CA SER A 5 2.95 -7.70 15.64
C SER A 5 1.96 -8.85 15.52
N ILE A 6 2.48 -10.07 15.41
CA ILE A 6 1.67 -11.29 15.34
C ILE A 6 2.10 -12.16 16.51
N GLN A 7 1.13 -12.60 17.29
CA GLN A 7 1.35 -13.51 18.40
C GLN A 7 0.43 -14.72 18.22
N ALA A 8 1.02 -15.91 18.34
CA ALA A 8 0.29 -17.17 18.34
C ALA A 8 0.69 -17.98 19.57
N ALA A 9 -0.30 -18.57 20.25
CA ALA A 9 -0.09 -19.53 21.31
C ALA A 9 -0.73 -20.84 20.88
N PHE A 10 -0.04 -21.96 21.08
CA PHE A 10 -0.51 -23.28 20.68
C PHE A 10 -0.12 -24.32 21.73
N GLN A 11 -0.92 -25.38 21.79
CA GLN A 11 -0.73 -26.48 22.72
C GLN A 11 -0.57 -27.76 21.90
N THR A 12 0.52 -28.47 22.13
CA THR A 12 0.89 -29.66 21.36
C THR A 12 0.80 -30.91 22.22
N ARG A 13 0.56 -32.06 21.59
CA ARG A 13 0.47 -33.35 22.30
C ARG A 13 1.83 -33.85 22.80
N GLN A 14 2.91 -33.34 22.20
CA GLN A 14 4.30 -33.63 22.54
C GLN A 14 5.05 -32.31 22.76
N PRO A 15 6.07 -32.29 23.64
CA PRO A 15 6.91 -31.13 23.82
C PRO A 15 7.66 -30.84 22.52
N LEU A 16 7.47 -29.63 21.98
CA LEU A 16 8.17 -29.16 20.78
C LEU A 16 9.39 -28.33 21.19
N LEU A 17 10.43 -28.39 20.37
CA LEU A 17 11.58 -27.49 20.51
C LEU A 17 11.28 -26.13 19.84
N PRO A 18 11.77 -25.00 20.37
CA PRO A 18 11.59 -23.68 19.76
C PRO A 18 12.02 -23.63 18.29
N ILE A 19 13.10 -24.36 17.96
CA ILE A 19 13.67 -24.42 16.62
C ILE A 19 12.71 -25.05 15.58
N GLU A 20 11.83 -25.97 16.00
CA GLU A 20 10.90 -26.66 15.11
C GLU A 20 9.76 -25.73 14.71
N ILE A 21 9.26 -24.96 15.67
CA ILE A 21 8.25 -23.93 15.47
C ILE A 21 8.78 -22.85 14.54
N GLU A 22 10.00 -22.38 14.78
CA GLU A 22 10.64 -21.36 13.94
C GLU A 22 10.82 -21.86 12.50
N ARG A 23 11.25 -23.11 12.30
CA ARG A 23 11.39 -23.70 10.97
C ARG A 23 10.06 -23.77 10.25
N ALA A 24 9.01 -24.27 10.90
CA ALA A 24 7.67 -24.35 10.31
C ALA A 24 7.16 -22.96 9.90
N PHE A 25 7.36 -21.94 10.75
CA PHE A 25 6.96 -20.58 10.43
C PHE A 25 7.74 -19.99 9.25
N ILE A 26 9.05 -20.22 9.20
CA ILE A 26 9.90 -19.75 8.10
C ILE A 26 9.50 -20.42 6.77
N ASP A 27 9.19 -21.71 6.79
CA ASP A 27 8.78 -22.46 5.61
C ASP A 27 7.46 -21.94 5.05
N GLU A 28 6.47 -21.70 5.93
CA GLU A 28 5.17 -21.13 5.55
C GLU A 28 5.31 -19.70 5.01
N LEU A 29 6.20 -18.90 5.61
CA LEU A 29 6.53 -17.59 5.06
C LEU A 29 7.10 -17.74 3.65
N GLY A 30 7.95 -18.74 3.39
CA GLY A 30 8.56 -19.01 2.08
C GLY A 30 7.54 -19.24 0.97
N GLN A 31 6.38 -19.79 1.30
CA GLN A 31 5.28 -20.00 0.35
C GLN A 31 4.51 -18.71 0.05
N SER A 32 4.33 -17.86 1.07
CA SER A 32 3.52 -16.64 0.97
C SER A 32 4.32 -15.41 0.51
N PHE A 33 5.64 -15.42 0.68
CA PHE A 33 6.50 -14.26 0.49
C PHE A 33 7.73 -14.59 -0.37
N SER A 34 8.18 -13.62 -1.15
CA SER A 34 9.38 -13.74 -1.99
C SER A 34 10.64 -13.19 -1.31
N LYS A 35 11.81 -13.69 -1.72
CA LYS A 35 13.14 -13.19 -1.30
C LYS A 35 13.29 -13.13 0.23
N ILE A 36 12.92 -14.21 0.90
CA ILE A 36 13.13 -14.33 2.34
C ILE A 36 14.64 -14.45 2.61
N ALA A 37 15.13 -13.57 3.47
CA ALA A 37 16.47 -13.59 4.01
C ALA A 37 16.37 -13.68 5.53
N ILE A 38 17.06 -14.66 6.09
CA ILE A 38 17.12 -14.88 7.54
C ILE A 38 18.52 -14.52 7.98
N SER A 39 18.62 -13.67 8.99
CA SER A 39 19.89 -13.31 9.61
C SER A 39 19.77 -13.48 11.11
N GLU A 40 20.70 -14.22 11.69
CA GLU A 40 20.77 -14.40 13.14
C GLU A 40 21.89 -13.53 13.71
N LYS A 41 21.57 -12.71 14.71
CA LYS A 41 22.57 -11.86 15.38
C LYS A 41 22.31 -11.87 16.88
N ARG A 42 23.30 -12.36 17.65
CA ARG A 42 23.25 -12.45 19.13
C ARG A 42 22.04 -13.26 19.65
N GLY A 43 21.74 -14.39 19.02
CA GLY A 43 20.62 -15.27 19.40
C GLY A 43 19.23 -14.77 19.01
N VAL A 44 19.15 -13.63 18.29
CA VAL A 44 17.90 -13.08 17.79
C VAL A 44 17.80 -13.32 16.28
N LYS A 45 16.75 -14.05 15.85
CA LYS A 45 16.48 -14.31 14.44
C LYS A 45 15.70 -13.16 13.82
N ARG A 46 16.35 -12.45 12.89
CA ARG A 46 15.70 -11.44 12.06
C ARG A 46 15.30 -12.05 10.73
N ILE A 47 14.04 -11.85 10.38
CA ILE A 47 13.47 -12.27 9.11
C ILE A 47 13.19 -11.02 8.29
N LYS A 48 13.71 -11.01 7.07
CA LYS A 48 13.41 -10.02 6.06
C LYS A 48 12.78 -10.72 4.87
N GLY A 49 11.74 -10.13 4.30
CA GLY A 49 11.11 -10.68 3.10
C GLY A 49 10.44 -9.60 2.27
N ARG A 50 9.93 -10.00 1.11
CA ARG A 50 9.19 -9.13 0.20
C ARG A 50 7.85 -9.76 -0.11
N ILE A 51 6.78 -9.00 0.10
CA ILE A 51 5.44 -9.39 -0.31
C ILE A 51 5.45 -9.57 -1.82
N ILE A 52 4.94 -10.72 -2.29
CA ILE A 52 4.88 -11.04 -3.71
C ILE A 52 4.08 -9.93 -4.39
N PRO A 53 4.71 -9.14 -5.29
CA PRO A 53 4.03 -8.00 -5.87
C PRO A 53 2.95 -8.50 -6.83
N ARG A 54 1.69 -8.14 -6.58
CA ARG A 54 0.67 -8.13 -7.64
C ARG A 54 1.00 -6.99 -8.61
N ILE A 55 0.62 -7.13 -9.88
CA ILE A 55 0.95 -6.21 -10.98
C ILE A 55 0.66 -4.73 -10.64
N TYR A 56 -0.32 -4.46 -9.78
CA TYR A 56 -0.76 -3.11 -9.39
C TYR A 56 -0.46 -2.75 -7.92
N ALA A 57 0.27 -3.59 -7.18
CA ALA A 57 0.55 -3.35 -5.77
C ALA A 57 1.96 -2.77 -5.58
N PRO A 58 2.13 -1.78 -4.68
CA PRO A 58 3.45 -1.30 -4.33
C PRO A 58 4.28 -2.45 -3.76
N VAL A 59 5.56 -2.46 -4.10
CA VAL A 59 6.50 -3.41 -3.52
C VAL A 59 6.65 -3.12 -2.04
N VAL A 60 6.11 -4.01 -1.21
CA VAL A 60 6.26 -3.96 0.25
C VAL A 60 7.30 -4.97 0.67
N SER A 61 8.37 -4.51 1.31
CA SER A 61 9.29 -5.35 2.07
C SER A 61 8.94 -5.29 3.54
N PHE A 62 9.21 -6.37 4.26
CA PHE A 62 9.06 -6.42 5.71
C PHE A 62 10.38 -6.84 6.34
N THR A 63 10.63 -6.34 7.55
CA THR A 63 11.76 -6.76 8.38
C THR A 63 11.27 -6.87 9.82
N GLY A 64 11.52 -7.99 10.46
CA GLY A 64 11.08 -8.23 11.83
C GLY A 64 11.96 -9.23 12.57
N VAL A 65 11.66 -9.38 13.84
CA VAL A 65 12.26 -10.34 14.76
C VAL A 65 11.26 -11.45 15.03
N LEU A 66 11.73 -12.69 14.97
CA LEU A 66 10.97 -13.86 15.37
C LEU A 66 11.48 -14.35 16.74
N GLU A 67 10.56 -14.53 17.66
CA GLU A 67 10.79 -15.07 19.00
C GLU A 67 9.88 -16.28 19.21
N ALA A 68 10.46 -17.42 19.57
CA ALA A 68 9.72 -18.63 19.93
C ALA A 68 10.07 -19.05 21.35
N GLU A 69 9.05 -19.26 22.18
CA GLU A 69 9.19 -19.75 23.55
C GLU A 69 8.39 -21.04 23.71
N THR A 70 8.98 -22.05 24.35
CA THR A 70 8.31 -23.32 24.65
C THR A 70 8.43 -23.63 26.12
N LYS A 71 7.31 -23.99 26.75
CA LYS A 71 7.26 -24.47 28.13
C LYS A 71 6.38 -25.71 28.18
N ASP A 72 7.00 -26.86 28.46
CA ASP A 72 6.36 -28.18 28.45
C ASP A 72 5.65 -28.46 27.12
N ASN A 73 4.31 -28.53 27.13
CA ASN A 73 3.46 -28.78 25.97
C ASN A 73 2.84 -27.50 25.39
N LYS A 74 3.29 -26.32 25.81
CA LYS A 74 2.79 -25.02 25.35
C LYS A 74 3.90 -24.28 24.60
N GLY A 75 3.57 -23.80 23.42
CA GLY A 75 4.44 -22.94 22.62
C GLY A 75 3.83 -21.56 22.42
N ARG A 76 4.68 -20.54 22.39
CA ARG A 76 4.33 -19.18 21.99
C ARG A 76 5.28 -18.75 20.88
N LEU A 77 4.71 -18.18 19.83
CA LEU A 77 5.44 -17.56 18.73
C LEU A 77 5.06 -16.08 18.68
N GLN A 78 6.06 -15.21 18.60
CA GLN A 78 5.87 -13.78 18.43
C GLN A 78 6.74 -13.28 17.28
N PHE A 79 6.10 -12.64 16.31
CA PHE A 79 6.77 -11.94 15.22
C PHE A 79 6.50 -10.45 15.34
N THR A 80 7.55 -9.66 15.57
CA THR A 80 7.46 -8.20 15.69
C THR A 80 8.32 -7.55 14.61
N GLY A 81 7.71 -6.75 13.73
CA GLY A 81 8.41 -6.17 12.58
C GLY A 81 7.78 -4.90 12.04
N ARG A 82 8.36 -4.41 10.96
CA ARG A 82 7.92 -3.22 10.24
C ARG A 82 7.84 -3.49 8.74
N THR A 83 6.85 -2.88 8.09
CA THR A 83 6.77 -2.84 6.64
C THR A 83 7.39 -1.56 6.08
N HIS A 84 8.01 -1.72 4.92
CA HIS A 84 8.63 -0.67 4.13
C HIS A 84 8.09 -0.77 2.72
N THR A 85 7.54 0.33 2.22
CA THR A 85 7.22 0.49 0.80
C THR A 85 8.47 0.97 0.08
N ASN A 86 8.72 0.47 -1.13
CA ASN A 86 9.82 0.95 -1.95
C ASN A 86 9.69 2.46 -2.22
N GLY A 87 10.68 3.26 -1.83
CA GLY A 87 10.71 4.71 -2.09
C GLY A 87 10.61 5.04 -3.59
N TRP A 88 11.14 4.16 -4.45
CA TRP A 88 11.07 4.32 -5.90
C TRP A 88 9.63 4.36 -6.44
N PHE A 89 8.70 3.61 -5.81
CA PHE A 89 7.27 3.68 -6.17
C PHE A 89 6.72 5.09 -5.95
N TRP A 90 7.03 5.70 -4.81
CA TRP A 90 6.59 7.06 -4.49
C TRP A 90 7.22 8.10 -5.43
N SER A 91 8.49 7.95 -5.76
CA SER A 91 9.17 8.82 -6.73
C SER A 91 8.55 8.72 -8.13
N MET A 92 8.26 7.50 -8.59
CA MET A 92 7.62 7.28 -9.89
C MET A 92 6.21 7.84 -9.92
N LEU A 93 5.43 7.64 -8.85
CA LEU A 93 4.10 8.22 -8.70
C LEU A 93 4.15 9.75 -8.76
N LEU A 94 5.07 10.38 -8.02
CA LEU A 94 5.26 11.83 -8.01
C LEU A 94 5.65 12.36 -9.40
N PHE A 95 6.57 11.68 -10.08
CA PHE A 95 6.98 12.03 -11.44
C PHE A 95 5.80 11.98 -12.42
N LEU A 96 5.01 10.91 -12.35
CA LEU A 96 3.82 10.75 -13.19
C LEU A 96 2.82 11.88 -12.93
N LEU A 97 2.60 12.23 -11.65
CA LEU A 97 1.72 13.32 -11.26
C LEU A 97 2.20 14.66 -11.83
N LEU A 98 3.50 14.95 -11.74
CA LEU A 98 4.09 16.16 -12.31
C LEU A 98 4.04 16.19 -13.84
N LEU A 99 4.19 15.05 -14.51
CA LEU A 99 4.14 14.95 -15.97
C LEU A 99 2.75 15.25 -16.52
N PHE A 100 1.70 14.75 -15.85
CA PHE A 100 0.31 14.94 -16.27
C PHE A 100 -0.34 16.20 -15.70
N PHE A 101 0.25 16.82 -14.68
CA PHE A 101 -0.27 18.04 -14.06
C PHE A 101 -0.50 19.19 -15.05
N PRO A 102 0.40 19.51 -16.01
CA PRO A 102 0.15 20.54 -17.01
C PRO A 102 -1.05 20.22 -17.90
N LEU A 103 -1.23 18.94 -18.25
CA LEU A 103 -2.37 18.49 -19.06
C LEU A 103 -3.69 18.75 -18.33
N VAL A 104 -3.74 18.44 -17.03
CA VAL A 104 -4.90 18.70 -16.18
C VAL A 104 -5.20 20.20 -16.11
N ILE A 105 -4.18 21.06 -15.98
CA ILE A 105 -4.36 22.52 -15.99
C ILE A 105 -4.97 22.98 -17.31
N ILE A 106 -4.45 22.52 -18.46
CA ILE A 106 -4.98 22.90 -19.77
C ILE A 106 -6.45 22.51 -19.89
N LEU A 107 -6.82 21.29 -19.46
CA LEU A 107 -8.20 20.83 -19.47
C LEU A 107 -9.11 21.73 -18.61
N ILE A 108 -8.66 22.13 -17.43
CA ILE A 108 -9.40 23.04 -16.54
C ILE A 108 -9.61 24.41 -17.23
N ILE A 109 -8.55 24.98 -17.84
CA ILE A 109 -8.64 26.26 -18.54
C ILE A 109 -9.62 26.18 -19.70
N VAL A 110 -9.52 25.15 -20.53
CA VAL A 110 -10.41 24.95 -21.69
C VAL A 110 -11.85 24.79 -21.23
N TYR A 111 -12.11 23.97 -20.21
CA TYR A 111 -13.44 23.79 -19.63
C TYR A 111 -14.02 25.13 -19.14
N TRP A 112 -13.20 25.94 -18.46
CA TRP A 112 -13.63 27.22 -17.92
C TRP A 112 -13.91 28.25 -19.02
N GLN A 113 -13.14 28.25 -20.10
CA GLN A 113 -13.41 29.08 -21.27
C GLN A 113 -14.68 28.66 -22.01
N GLN A 114 -14.91 27.36 -22.17
CA GLN A 114 -16.13 26.85 -22.82
C GLN A 114 -17.38 27.19 -22.03
N THR A 115 -17.36 27.03 -20.71
CA THR A 115 -18.49 27.40 -19.84
C THR A 115 -18.78 28.90 -19.91
N LYS A 116 -17.76 29.78 -19.89
CA LYS A 116 -17.96 31.22 -20.09
C LYS A 116 -18.61 31.55 -21.44
N LYS A 117 -18.15 30.91 -22.53
CA LYS A 117 -18.73 31.10 -23.86
C LYS A 117 -20.19 30.61 -23.92
N ALA A 118 -20.50 29.50 -23.28
CA ALA A 118 -21.86 28.98 -23.20
C ALA A 118 -22.78 29.96 -22.47
N VAL A 119 -22.37 30.46 -21.30
CA VAL A 119 -23.14 31.47 -20.53
C VAL A 119 -23.37 32.73 -21.36
N ALA A 120 -22.34 33.28 -21.99
CA ALA A 120 -22.50 34.46 -22.85
C ALA A 120 -23.42 34.21 -24.06
N GLY A 121 -23.43 32.98 -24.59
CA GLY A 121 -24.36 32.57 -25.64
C GLY A 121 -25.81 32.55 -25.15
N PHE A 122 -26.05 32.02 -23.95
CA PHE A 122 -27.37 32.02 -23.33
C PHE A 122 -27.85 33.43 -22.97
N GLU A 123 -26.98 34.30 -22.48
CA GLU A 123 -27.31 35.72 -22.22
C GLU A 123 -27.74 36.42 -23.51
N LYS A 124 -26.97 36.28 -24.60
CA LYS A 124 -27.35 36.83 -25.91
C LYS A 124 -28.67 36.28 -26.43
N ALA A 125 -28.94 34.99 -26.22
CA ALA A 125 -30.21 34.39 -26.61
C ALA A 125 -31.37 34.98 -25.79
N ARG A 126 -31.20 35.12 -24.47
CA ARG A 126 -32.17 35.77 -23.58
C ARG A 126 -32.48 37.19 -24.03
N ASP A 127 -31.44 38.00 -24.29
CA ASP A 127 -31.62 39.40 -24.67
C ASP A 127 -32.38 39.53 -26.02
N ARG A 128 -32.12 38.63 -26.98
CA ARG A 128 -32.87 38.56 -28.25
C ARG A 128 -34.34 38.17 -28.05
N VAL A 129 -34.63 37.25 -27.13
CA VAL A 129 -36.01 36.86 -26.81
C VAL A 129 -36.75 38.02 -26.14
N GLN A 130 -36.12 38.71 -25.19
CA GLN A 130 -36.71 39.89 -24.54
C GLN A 130 -37.00 41.02 -25.54
N PHE A 131 -36.07 41.31 -26.45
CA PHE A 131 -36.28 42.31 -27.50
C PHE A 131 -37.51 41.97 -28.36
N LYS A 132 -37.63 40.72 -28.83
CA LYS A 132 -38.78 40.28 -29.63
C LYS A 132 -40.11 40.34 -28.90
N LEU A 133 -40.12 40.15 -27.57
CA LEU A 133 -41.34 40.18 -26.76
C LEU A 133 -41.77 41.61 -26.41
N ASN A 134 -40.85 42.57 -26.38
CA ASN A 134 -41.14 43.98 -26.08
C ASN A 134 -41.54 44.81 -27.32
N ASP A 135 -41.23 44.32 -28.53
CA ASP A 135 -41.64 44.92 -29.81
C ASP A 135 -43.04 44.46 -30.29
N TRP A 136 -43.78 43.73 -29.45
CA TRP A 136 -45.17 43.30 -29.63
C TRP A 136 -46.07 44.04 -28.64
#